data_AF-A0A3B9HD06-F1
#
_entry.id   AF-A0A3B9HD06-F1
#
_cell.length_a   1.000
_cell.length_b   1.000
_cell.length_c   1.000
_cell.angle_alpha   90.00
_cell.angle_beta   90.00
_cell.angle_gamma   90.00
#
_symmetry.space_group_name_H-M   'P 1'
#
loop_
_entity.id
_entity.type
_entity.pdbx_description
1 polymer ?
#
loop_
_entity_poly.entity_id
_entity_poly.type
_entity_poly.pdbx_seq_one_letter_code
_entity_poly.pdbx_strand_id
1 'polypeptide(L)'
;WLGREKRYSEKLATPDVSVADLVGEIDPIKIAEGRHLSDEDAIHFGMIPRSHRSVFCINELPDLSERIQVSLFNLLQERDIQIKGYQIRLPLDLFLVATANPEDYTNRGRIITPLKDRYGSQIRTHYPSTLAQELQIVNQERRRFEDVEDKVDVPGFMKTLIAMFTQLARRSPEINQRSGVSLRVTISNYETLLAQAFRRSVRQGVKSSPRISDLEYLTASTIGKLELETVEEGKEGEIINGILQRAILNTFNEVMEREQLTKLLENIDDGMTIEVGTDRPDDEYAEAINKVEGMEDLLAKLADSTNISMKVAAFEFILEGLHLNKLINKASNGSEGVYSQK
;
A
#
# COMPACT_ATOMS: atom_id res chain seq x y z
N TRP A 1 -32.20 3.66 19.71
CA TRP A 1 -31.60 3.41 18.38
C TRP A 1 -30.10 3.22 18.55
N LEU A 2 -29.51 2.14 18.04
CA LEU A 2 -28.05 1.94 18.05
C LEU A 2 -27.42 2.78 16.92
N GLY A 3 -26.43 3.62 17.26
CA GLY A 3 -25.65 4.40 16.28
C GLY A 3 -24.70 3.53 15.46
N ARG A 4 -24.27 4.01 14.30
CA ARG A 4 -23.47 3.25 13.32
C ARG A 4 -22.20 2.60 13.91
N GLU A 5 -21.48 3.33 14.77
CA GLU A 5 -20.22 2.87 15.40
C GLU A 5 -20.44 1.67 16.33
N LYS A 6 -21.67 1.49 16.84
CA LYS A 6 -22.04 0.36 17.71
C LYS A 6 -22.65 -0.82 16.93
N ARG A 7 -22.77 -0.70 15.60
CA ARG A 7 -23.30 -1.75 14.71
C ARG A 7 -22.21 -2.44 13.90
N TYR A 8 -20.96 -2.15 14.18
CA TYR A 8 -19.82 -2.83 13.59
C TYR A 8 -19.09 -3.60 14.69
N SER A 9 -18.78 -4.85 14.43
CA SER A 9 -17.94 -5.67 15.29
C SER A 9 -17.11 -6.59 14.42
N GLU A 10 -15.84 -6.72 14.76
CA GLU A 10 -14.89 -7.50 13.99
C GLU A 10 -14.10 -8.42 14.92
N LYS A 11 -13.78 -9.61 14.42
CA LYS A 11 -12.83 -10.52 15.04
C LYS A 11 -11.86 -11.02 13.98
N LEU A 12 -10.56 -10.79 14.22
CA LEU A 12 -9.50 -11.52 13.53
C LEU A 12 -9.55 -12.98 13.99
N ALA A 13 -9.70 -13.88 13.04
CA ALA A 13 -9.59 -15.30 13.26
C ALA A 13 -8.14 -15.64 13.59
N THR A 14 -7.97 -16.35 14.69
CA THR A 14 -6.68 -16.91 15.08
C THR A 14 -6.91 -18.33 15.59
N PRO A 15 -5.92 -19.23 15.51
CA PRO A 15 -6.11 -20.64 15.90
C PRO A 15 -6.50 -20.85 17.37
N ASP A 16 -6.20 -19.87 18.24
CA ASP A 16 -6.49 -19.85 19.67
C ASP A 16 -7.90 -19.35 20.03
N VAL A 17 -8.64 -18.77 19.08
CA VAL A 17 -10.04 -18.38 19.31
C VAL A 17 -10.85 -19.61 19.72
N SER A 18 -11.70 -19.47 20.72
CA SER A 18 -12.59 -20.54 21.16
C SER A 18 -14.03 -20.33 20.67
N VAL A 19 -14.83 -21.40 20.69
CA VAL A 19 -16.28 -21.29 20.47
C VAL A 19 -16.92 -20.37 21.52
N ALA A 20 -16.42 -20.38 22.76
CA ALA A 20 -16.94 -19.54 23.84
C ALA A 20 -16.74 -18.04 23.55
N ASP A 21 -15.62 -17.66 22.92
CA ASP A 21 -15.35 -16.24 22.59
C ASP A 21 -16.34 -15.71 21.55
N LEU A 22 -16.61 -16.50 20.52
CA LEU A 22 -17.49 -16.10 19.42
C LEU A 22 -18.96 -16.23 19.80
N VAL A 23 -19.33 -17.33 20.43
CA VAL A 23 -20.71 -17.71 20.63
C VAL A 23 -21.15 -17.51 22.07
N GLY A 24 -20.35 -17.97 23.02
CA GLY A 24 -20.62 -17.86 24.44
C GLY A 24 -20.48 -19.20 25.16
N GLU A 25 -20.54 -19.13 26.47
CA GLU A 25 -20.50 -20.31 27.34
C GLU A 25 -21.53 -20.21 28.46
N ILE A 26 -21.87 -21.35 29.06
CA ILE A 26 -22.73 -21.37 30.24
C ILE A 26 -21.89 -21.03 31.48
N ASP A 27 -22.35 -20.06 32.25
CA ASP A 27 -21.78 -19.62 33.50
C ASP A 27 -22.16 -20.61 34.63
N PRO A 28 -21.20 -21.41 35.14
CA PRO A 28 -21.48 -22.43 36.14
C PRO A 28 -21.92 -21.84 37.49
N ILE A 29 -21.55 -20.60 37.80
CA ILE A 29 -21.93 -19.94 39.07
C ILE A 29 -23.42 -19.62 39.03
N LYS A 30 -23.92 -19.11 37.90
CA LYS A 30 -25.35 -18.81 37.71
C LYS A 30 -26.23 -20.06 37.71
N ILE A 31 -25.72 -21.20 37.23
CA ILE A 31 -26.40 -22.49 37.38
C ILE A 31 -26.50 -22.87 38.86
N ALA A 32 -25.39 -22.72 39.61
CA ALA A 32 -25.32 -23.07 41.02
C ALA A 32 -26.26 -22.21 41.90
N GLU A 33 -26.58 -21.00 41.46
CA GLU A 33 -27.58 -20.09 42.08
C GLU A 33 -29.04 -20.46 41.77
N GLY A 34 -29.29 -21.57 41.06
CA GLY A 34 -30.62 -22.14 40.84
C GLY A 34 -31.29 -21.73 39.53
N ARG A 35 -30.59 -21.09 38.59
CA ARG A 35 -31.12 -20.82 37.24
C ARG A 35 -31.15 -22.11 36.42
N HIS A 36 -32.17 -22.26 35.57
CA HIS A 36 -32.23 -23.41 34.69
C HIS A 36 -31.19 -23.27 33.57
N LEU A 37 -30.60 -24.39 33.14
CA LEU A 37 -29.62 -24.39 32.02
C LEU A 37 -30.22 -23.93 30.68
N SER A 38 -31.54 -23.89 30.58
CA SER A 38 -32.28 -23.36 29.43
C SER A 38 -32.51 -21.84 29.50
N ASP A 39 -32.21 -21.20 30.63
CA ASP A 39 -32.36 -19.75 30.76
C ASP A 39 -31.20 -19.04 30.06
N GLU A 40 -31.50 -18.14 29.12
CA GLU A 40 -30.53 -17.26 28.44
C GLU A 40 -29.65 -16.50 29.45
N ASP A 41 -30.21 -16.26 30.62
CA ASP A 41 -29.65 -15.59 31.77
C ASP A 41 -28.45 -16.33 32.41
N ALA A 42 -28.31 -17.63 32.17
CA ALA A 42 -27.17 -18.46 32.56
C ALA A 42 -26.02 -18.44 31.54
N ILE A 43 -26.19 -17.76 30.39
CA ILE A 43 -25.21 -17.73 29.31
C ILE A 43 -24.38 -16.46 29.40
N HIS A 44 -23.06 -16.62 29.34
CA HIS A 44 -22.16 -15.53 28.97
C HIS A 44 -22.07 -15.46 27.45
N PHE A 45 -22.81 -14.54 26.83
CA PHE A 45 -22.80 -14.39 25.38
C PHE A 45 -21.44 -13.96 24.86
N GLY A 46 -20.98 -14.63 23.80
CA GLY A 46 -19.79 -14.27 23.03
C GLY A 46 -20.06 -13.09 22.09
N MET A 47 -19.09 -12.79 21.22
CA MET A 47 -19.12 -11.61 20.35
C MET A 47 -20.28 -11.62 19.35
N ILE A 48 -20.65 -12.78 18.80
CA ILE A 48 -21.65 -12.91 17.75
C ILE A 48 -23.06 -12.61 18.28
N PRO A 49 -23.55 -13.24 19.37
CA PRO A 49 -24.87 -12.86 19.90
C PRO A 49 -24.93 -11.41 20.39
N ARG A 50 -23.83 -10.87 20.93
CA ARG A 50 -23.74 -9.45 21.31
C ARG A 50 -23.85 -8.50 20.12
N SER A 51 -23.55 -8.98 18.92
CA SER A 51 -23.65 -8.23 17.68
C SER A 51 -25.04 -8.31 17.04
N HIS A 52 -26.06 -8.85 17.71
CA HIS A 52 -27.43 -8.91 17.17
C HIS A 52 -27.90 -7.55 16.59
N ARG A 53 -28.47 -7.59 15.38
CA ARG A 53 -28.87 -6.45 14.53
C ARG A 53 -27.72 -5.56 14.05
N SER A 54 -26.55 -6.16 13.86
CA SER A 54 -25.31 -5.48 13.45
C SER A 54 -24.58 -6.23 12.33
N VAL A 55 -23.52 -5.61 11.82
CA VAL A 55 -22.56 -6.23 10.92
C VAL A 55 -21.47 -6.88 11.76
N PHE A 56 -21.27 -8.18 11.56
CA PHE A 56 -20.17 -8.92 12.18
C PHE A 56 -19.16 -9.35 11.12
N CYS A 57 -17.91 -8.94 11.27
CA CYS A 57 -16.83 -9.28 10.36
C CYS A 57 -15.90 -10.33 10.97
N ILE A 58 -15.62 -11.40 10.23
CA ILE A 58 -14.58 -12.38 10.56
C ILE A 58 -13.45 -12.20 9.56
N ASN A 59 -12.33 -11.64 10.01
CA ASN A 59 -11.15 -11.53 9.16
C ASN A 59 -10.37 -12.86 9.22
N GLU A 60 -9.91 -13.36 8.07
CA GLU A 60 -9.13 -14.60 7.94
C GLU A 60 -9.88 -15.86 8.40
N LEU A 61 -11.17 -16.02 8.02
CA LEU A 61 -12.01 -17.18 8.38
C LEU A 61 -11.33 -18.57 8.29
N PRO A 62 -10.47 -18.87 7.28
CA PRO A 62 -9.66 -20.10 7.23
C PRO A 62 -8.84 -20.41 8.50
N ASP A 63 -8.39 -19.40 9.23
CA ASP A 63 -7.57 -19.57 10.44
C ASP A 63 -8.39 -20.04 11.65
N LEU A 64 -9.73 -20.04 11.57
CA LEU A 64 -10.57 -20.69 12.57
C LEU A 64 -10.52 -22.21 12.43
N SER A 65 -10.41 -22.90 13.57
CA SER A 65 -10.50 -24.37 13.59
C SER A 65 -11.81 -24.89 13.01
N GLU A 66 -11.79 -26.10 12.44
CA GLU A 66 -12.96 -26.75 11.84
C GLU A 66 -14.16 -26.81 12.81
N ARG A 67 -13.90 -27.06 14.10
CA ARG A 67 -14.93 -27.09 15.15
C ARG A 67 -15.68 -25.75 15.27
N ILE A 68 -14.96 -24.64 15.16
CA ILE A 68 -15.55 -23.30 15.22
C ILE A 68 -16.34 -23.03 13.95
N GLN A 69 -15.81 -23.41 12.79
CA GLN A 69 -16.51 -23.27 11.52
C GLN A 69 -17.83 -24.07 11.49
N VAL A 70 -17.87 -25.29 12.05
CA VAL A 70 -19.11 -26.07 12.23
C VAL A 70 -20.08 -25.36 13.16
N SER A 71 -19.58 -24.77 14.25
CA SER A 71 -20.43 -24.00 15.19
C SER A 71 -21.05 -22.77 14.52
N LEU A 72 -20.28 -22.06 13.69
CA LEU A 72 -20.78 -20.96 12.87
C LEU A 72 -21.81 -21.41 11.84
N PHE A 73 -21.61 -22.58 11.21
CA PHE A 73 -22.58 -23.14 10.27
C PHE A 73 -23.92 -23.41 10.95
N ASN A 74 -23.92 -24.06 12.11
CA ASN A 74 -25.14 -24.35 12.87
C ASN A 74 -25.88 -23.06 13.26
N LEU A 75 -25.13 -22.06 13.74
CA LEU A 75 -25.67 -20.74 14.06
C LEU A 75 -26.36 -20.08 12.86
N LEU A 76 -25.73 -20.11 11.68
CA LEU A 76 -26.28 -19.49 10.48
C LEU A 76 -27.47 -20.27 9.90
N GLN A 77 -27.47 -21.59 10.06
CA GLN A 77 -28.47 -22.46 9.45
C GLN A 77 -29.71 -22.67 10.33
N GLU A 78 -29.49 -23.11 11.56
CA GLU A 78 -30.56 -23.56 12.47
C GLU A 78 -30.95 -22.47 13.49
N ARG A 79 -30.17 -21.38 13.54
CA ARG A 79 -30.31 -20.30 14.54
C ARG A 79 -30.28 -20.84 15.97
N ASP A 80 -29.51 -21.90 16.17
CA ASP A 80 -29.26 -22.49 17.47
C ASP A 80 -27.78 -22.83 17.61
N ILE A 81 -27.40 -23.03 18.86
CA ILE A 81 -26.02 -23.27 19.28
C ILE A 81 -26.04 -24.39 20.30
N GLN A 82 -25.05 -25.27 20.20
CA GLN A 82 -24.76 -26.23 21.25
C GLN A 82 -23.67 -25.72 22.19
N ILE A 83 -24.00 -25.51 23.47
CA ILE A 83 -23.04 -25.12 24.52
C ILE A 83 -23.00 -26.23 25.56
N LYS A 84 -21.83 -26.88 25.73
CA LYS A 84 -21.60 -27.98 26.69
C LYS A 84 -22.69 -29.08 26.63
N GLY A 85 -23.21 -29.39 25.44
CA GLY A 85 -24.22 -30.43 25.21
C GLY A 85 -25.67 -29.92 25.16
N TYR A 86 -25.94 -28.68 25.56
CA TYR A 86 -27.29 -28.10 25.56
C TYR A 86 -27.54 -27.29 24.29
N GLN A 87 -28.70 -27.51 23.68
CA GLN A 87 -29.14 -26.81 22.48
C GLN A 87 -29.95 -25.57 22.90
N ILE A 88 -29.44 -24.40 22.53
CA ILE A 88 -30.04 -23.10 22.85
C ILE A 88 -30.36 -22.41 21.54
N ARG A 89 -31.63 -22.00 21.36
CA ARG A 89 -32.06 -21.29 20.17
C ARG A 89 -31.78 -19.80 20.34
N LEU A 90 -30.99 -19.24 19.43
CA LEU A 90 -30.62 -17.83 19.42
C LEU A 90 -31.04 -17.22 18.08
N PRO A 91 -32.22 -16.58 18.00
CA PRO A 91 -32.72 -15.96 16.78
C PRO A 91 -31.95 -14.68 16.46
N LEU A 92 -30.73 -14.84 15.92
CA LEU A 92 -29.87 -13.73 15.57
C LEU A 92 -30.24 -13.12 14.21
N ASP A 93 -30.22 -11.80 14.15
CA ASP A 93 -30.34 -11.01 12.93
C ASP A 93 -28.98 -10.35 12.70
N LEU A 94 -28.18 -10.88 11.78
CA LEU A 94 -26.80 -10.49 11.59
C LEU A 94 -26.48 -10.38 10.10
N PHE A 95 -25.69 -9.38 9.74
CA PHE A 95 -25.02 -9.36 8.45
C PHE A 95 -23.57 -9.83 8.65
N LEU A 96 -23.30 -11.07 8.29
CA LEU A 96 -21.98 -11.67 8.42
C LEU A 96 -21.13 -11.36 7.18
N VAL A 97 -19.95 -10.80 7.40
CA VAL A 97 -18.92 -10.62 6.37
C VAL A 97 -17.70 -11.44 6.79
N ALA A 98 -17.14 -12.20 5.87
CA ALA A 98 -15.91 -12.94 6.14
C ALA A 98 -14.90 -12.69 5.03
N THR A 99 -13.62 -12.63 5.42
CA THR A 99 -12.50 -12.59 4.47
C THR A 99 -11.76 -13.92 4.51
N ALA A 100 -11.12 -14.26 3.40
CA ALA A 100 -10.31 -15.45 3.27
C ALA A 100 -9.28 -15.24 2.17
N ASN A 101 -8.02 -15.62 2.42
CA ASN A 101 -7.00 -15.59 1.38
C ASN A 101 -7.07 -16.90 0.55
N PRO A 102 -7.15 -16.83 -0.79
CA PRO A 102 -7.17 -18.01 -1.66
C PRO A 102 -5.98 -18.97 -1.51
N GLU A 103 -4.82 -18.50 -1.05
CA GLU A 103 -3.61 -19.31 -0.91
C GLU A 103 -3.62 -20.19 0.36
N ASP A 104 -4.35 -19.77 1.40
CA ASP A 104 -4.41 -20.50 2.68
C ASP A 104 -5.08 -21.87 2.56
N TYR A 105 -5.83 -22.11 1.48
CA TYR A 105 -6.49 -23.39 1.17
C TYR A 105 -5.53 -24.59 1.07
N THR A 106 -4.22 -24.33 0.97
CA THR A 106 -3.18 -25.37 0.89
C THR A 106 -2.54 -25.72 2.23
N ASN A 107 -2.40 -24.76 3.17
CA ASN A 107 -1.56 -24.92 4.36
C ASN A 107 -2.24 -24.52 5.69
N ARG A 108 -3.34 -23.74 5.69
CA ARG A 108 -4.08 -23.32 6.89
C ARG A 108 -5.59 -23.42 6.65
N GLY A 109 -6.22 -24.37 7.36
CA GLY A 109 -7.67 -24.59 7.46
C GLY A 109 -8.53 -24.23 6.24
N ARG A 110 -8.94 -25.22 5.43
CA ARG A 110 -9.95 -24.94 4.38
C ARG A 110 -11.28 -24.53 5.03
N ILE A 111 -11.96 -23.56 4.41
CA ILE A 111 -13.36 -23.28 4.77
C ILE A 111 -14.18 -24.53 4.46
N ILE A 112 -14.85 -25.10 5.46
CA ILE A 112 -15.67 -26.30 5.26
C ILE A 112 -16.79 -25.99 4.26
N THR A 113 -17.01 -26.89 3.30
CA THR A 113 -18.02 -26.71 2.24
C THR A 113 -19.41 -26.34 2.78
N PRO A 114 -19.92 -26.98 3.86
CA PRO A 114 -21.22 -26.61 4.41
C PRO A 114 -21.32 -25.14 4.84
N LEU A 115 -20.26 -24.59 5.46
CA LEU A 115 -20.22 -23.19 5.87
C LEU A 115 -20.11 -22.26 4.66
N LYS A 116 -19.26 -22.61 3.69
CA LYS A 116 -19.09 -21.85 2.46
C LYS A 116 -20.42 -21.68 1.71
N ASP A 117 -21.22 -22.73 1.62
CA ASP A 117 -22.50 -22.73 0.91
C ASP A 117 -23.60 -21.90 1.60
N ARG A 118 -23.35 -21.40 2.83
CA ARG A 118 -24.28 -20.50 3.55
C ARG A 118 -24.06 -19.02 3.26
N TYR A 119 -22.95 -18.65 2.63
CA TYR A 119 -22.74 -17.27 2.21
C TYR A 119 -23.54 -16.96 0.94
N GLY A 120 -24.42 -15.96 1.01
CA GLY A 120 -25.27 -15.57 -0.12
C GLY A 120 -24.53 -14.89 -1.28
N SER A 121 -23.28 -14.47 -1.07
CA SER A 121 -22.44 -13.87 -2.11
C SER A 121 -20.97 -14.14 -1.83
N GLN A 122 -20.20 -14.36 -2.90
CA GLN A 122 -18.75 -14.42 -2.85
C GLN A 122 -18.17 -13.33 -3.74
N ILE A 123 -17.41 -12.41 -3.15
CA ILE A 123 -16.73 -11.34 -3.87
C ILE A 123 -15.25 -11.69 -3.95
N ARG A 124 -14.70 -11.72 -5.16
CA ARG A 124 -13.24 -11.79 -5.37
C ARG A 124 -12.70 -10.39 -5.54
N THR A 125 -11.88 -9.96 -4.59
CA THR A 125 -11.16 -8.69 -4.67
C THR A 125 -9.94 -8.82 -5.57
N HIS A 126 -9.46 -7.68 -6.08
CA HIS A 126 -8.23 -7.60 -6.85
C HIS A 126 -7.51 -6.30 -6.55
N TYR A 127 -6.21 -6.25 -6.84
CA TYR A 127 -5.46 -5.00 -6.82
C TYR A 127 -5.92 -4.05 -7.94
N PRO A 128 -5.70 -2.73 -7.82
CA PRO A 128 -6.03 -1.77 -8.88
C PRO A 128 -5.44 -2.18 -10.22
N SER A 129 -6.23 -2.08 -11.28
CA SER A 129 -5.79 -2.47 -12.62
C SER A 129 -5.15 -1.32 -13.40
N THR A 130 -5.40 -0.07 -12.98
CA THR A 130 -4.86 1.14 -13.62
C THR A 130 -4.11 2.03 -12.63
N LEU A 131 -3.15 2.80 -13.15
CA LEU A 131 -2.40 3.78 -12.35
C LEU A 131 -3.32 4.84 -11.74
N ALA A 132 -4.37 5.25 -12.47
CA ALA A 132 -5.36 6.21 -11.98
C ALA A 132 -6.11 5.69 -10.75
N GLN A 133 -6.54 4.42 -10.75
CA GLN A 133 -7.19 3.81 -9.58
C GLN A 133 -6.22 3.69 -8.39
N GLU A 134 -4.98 3.31 -8.64
CA GLU A 134 -3.92 3.24 -7.63
C GLU A 134 -3.73 4.59 -6.95
N LEU A 135 -3.58 5.65 -7.74
CA LEU A 135 -3.40 7.02 -7.25
C LEU A 135 -4.63 7.56 -6.55
N GLN A 136 -5.84 7.19 -6.99
CA GLN A 136 -7.06 7.57 -6.29
C GLN A 136 -7.07 7.01 -4.85
N ILE A 137 -6.70 5.74 -4.68
CA ILE A 137 -6.62 5.11 -3.35
C ILE A 137 -5.50 5.74 -2.54
N VAL A 138 -4.32 5.97 -3.11
CA VAL A 138 -3.21 6.64 -2.40
C VAL A 138 -3.64 8.03 -1.90
N ASN A 139 -4.31 8.81 -2.74
CA ASN A 139 -4.80 10.14 -2.34
C ASN A 139 -5.85 10.09 -1.24
N GLN A 140 -6.67 9.03 -1.20
CA GLN A 140 -7.70 8.83 -0.18
C GLN A 140 -7.11 8.34 1.14
N GLU A 141 -6.19 7.38 1.10
CA GLU A 141 -5.75 6.61 2.27
C GLU A 141 -4.42 7.10 2.89
N ARG A 142 -3.64 7.92 2.18
CA ARG A 142 -2.40 8.48 2.74
C ARG A 142 -2.69 9.35 3.96
N ARG A 143 -1.75 9.36 4.90
CA ARG A 143 -1.74 10.34 5.98
C ARG A 143 -1.49 11.73 5.40
N ARG A 144 -2.22 12.70 5.94
CA ARG A 144 -2.11 14.12 5.57
C ARG A 144 -1.72 14.91 6.81
N PHE A 145 -0.79 15.82 6.62
CA PHE A 145 -0.36 16.77 7.64
C PHE A 145 -0.39 18.15 7.01
N GLU A 146 -1.01 19.12 7.68
CA GLU A 146 -1.24 20.46 7.12
C GLU A 146 0.06 21.15 6.71
N ASP A 147 1.10 21.03 7.53
CA ASP A 147 2.43 21.57 7.27
C ASP A 147 3.12 20.95 6.04
N VAL A 148 2.90 19.66 5.79
CA VAL A 148 3.38 18.97 4.58
C VAL A 148 2.66 19.47 3.35
N GLU A 149 1.32 19.58 3.38
CA GLU A 149 0.54 20.10 2.24
C GLU A 149 0.90 21.55 1.90
N ASP A 150 1.21 22.37 2.92
CA ASP A 150 1.60 23.76 2.71
C ASP A 150 3.00 23.89 2.11
N LYS A 151 3.92 22.97 2.43
CA LYS A 151 5.35 23.08 2.09
C LYS A 151 5.81 22.20 0.93
N VAL A 152 5.04 21.19 0.54
CA VAL A 152 5.44 20.21 -0.47
C VAL A 152 4.52 20.24 -1.68
N ASP A 153 5.09 20.58 -2.84
CA ASP A 153 4.40 20.48 -4.13
C ASP A 153 4.91 19.24 -4.87
N VAL A 154 4.02 18.37 -5.34
CA VAL A 154 4.40 17.09 -5.99
C VAL A 154 4.05 17.08 -7.47
N PRO A 155 5.05 16.97 -8.38
CA PRO A 155 4.80 16.85 -9.81
C PRO A 155 3.95 15.62 -10.15
N GLY A 156 3.11 15.73 -11.20
CA GLY A 156 2.24 14.65 -11.64
C GLY A 156 3.01 13.37 -12.00
N PHE A 157 4.12 13.51 -12.73
CA PHE A 157 4.94 12.36 -13.13
C PHE A 157 5.54 11.61 -11.93
N MET A 158 5.86 12.28 -10.81
CA MET A 158 6.35 11.61 -9.59
C MET A 158 5.28 10.74 -8.95
N LYS A 159 4.01 11.18 -8.97
CA LYS A 159 2.88 10.35 -8.52
C LYS A 159 2.76 9.12 -9.41
N THR A 160 2.74 9.32 -10.73
CA THR A 160 2.67 8.24 -11.72
C THR A 160 3.81 7.24 -11.57
N LEU A 161 5.05 7.70 -11.37
CA LEU A 161 6.23 6.87 -11.17
C LEU A 161 6.06 5.92 -9.97
N ILE A 162 5.53 6.38 -8.85
CA ILE A 162 5.36 5.54 -7.65
C ILE A 162 4.25 4.49 -7.82
N ALA A 163 3.18 4.86 -8.51
CA ALA A 163 2.17 3.90 -8.92
C ALA A 163 2.75 2.87 -9.90
N MET A 164 3.52 3.32 -10.89
CA MET A 164 4.20 2.48 -11.89
C MET A 164 5.16 1.49 -11.23
N PHE A 165 5.95 1.95 -10.27
CA PHE A 165 6.84 1.10 -9.47
C PHE A 165 6.08 -0.07 -8.84
N THR A 166 4.95 0.20 -8.19
CA THR A 166 4.16 -0.86 -7.55
C THR A 166 3.51 -1.79 -8.57
N GLN A 167 3.03 -1.26 -9.70
CA GLN A 167 2.46 -2.10 -10.77
C GLN A 167 3.50 -3.02 -11.42
N LEU A 168 4.72 -2.54 -11.61
CA LEU A 168 5.83 -3.36 -12.10
C LEU A 168 6.24 -4.41 -11.07
N ALA A 169 6.25 -4.07 -9.78
CA ALA A 169 6.49 -5.03 -8.71
C ALA A 169 5.48 -6.18 -8.71
N ARG A 170 4.17 -5.89 -8.92
CA ARG A 170 3.11 -6.92 -9.08
C ARG A 170 3.28 -7.84 -10.30
N ARG A 171 4.14 -7.47 -11.25
CA ARG A 171 4.40 -8.26 -12.47
C ARG A 171 5.81 -8.83 -12.49
N SER A 172 6.62 -8.54 -11.48
CA SER A 172 8.01 -8.99 -11.46
C SER A 172 8.09 -10.47 -11.09
N PRO A 173 8.80 -11.31 -11.87
CA PRO A 173 9.07 -12.69 -11.49
C PRO A 173 9.98 -12.81 -10.26
N GLU A 174 10.63 -11.72 -9.85
CA GLU A 174 11.52 -11.66 -8.69
C GLU A 174 10.75 -11.53 -7.36
N ILE A 175 9.44 -11.24 -7.43
CA ILE A 175 8.56 -11.02 -6.28
C ILE A 175 7.58 -12.19 -6.19
N ASN A 176 7.35 -12.66 -4.96
CA ASN A 176 6.43 -13.74 -4.65
C ASN A 176 4.98 -13.31 -4.92
N GLN A 177 4.43 -13.84 -6.02
CA GLN A 177 3.10 -13.49 -6.48
C GLN A 177 1.98 -14.10 -5.63
N ARG A 178 2.26 -15.10 -4.79
CA ARG A 178 1.27 -15.67 -3.85
C ARG A 178 0.98 -14.70 -2.71
N SER A 179 2.01 -14.07 -2.18
CA SER A 179 1.86 -12.99 -1.18
C SER A 179 1.29 -11.72 -1.83
N GLY A 180 1.64 -11.49 -3.10
CA GLY A 180 1.22 -10.33 -3.88
C GLY A 180 1.83 -9.03 -3.37
N VAL A 181 1.50 -7.91 -4.04
CA VAL A 181 2.02 -6.58 -3.65
C VAL A 181 0.87 -5.64 -3.30
N SER A 182 0.77 -5.34 -2.01
CA SER A 182 -0.27 -4.48 -1.46
C SER A 182 -0.14 -3.02 -1.91
N LEU A 183 -1.29 -2.33 -2.00
CA LEU A 183 -1.37 -0.86 -2.07
C LEU A 183 -0.64 -0.15 -0.93
N ARG A 184 -0.43 -0.81 0.22
CA ARG A 184 0.36 -0.26 1.33
C ARG A 184 1.80 0.05 0.92
N VAL A 185 2.35 -0.64 -0.08
CA VAL A 185 3.67 -0.32 -0.66
C VAL A 185 3.63 1.05 -1.33
N THR A 186 2.66 1.29 -2.21
CA THR A 186 2.49 2.57 -2.91
C THR A 186 2.26 3.71 -1.93
N ILE A 187 1.37 3.53 -0.94
CA ILE A 187 1.09 4.53 0.08
C ILE A 187 2.35 4.87 0.87
N SER A 188 3.06 3.85 1.37
CA SER A 188 4.28 4.07 2.15
C SER A 188 5.35 4.78 1.33
N ASN A 189 5.56 4.38 0.07
CA ASN A 189 6.57 4.99 -0.79
C ASN A 189 6.22 6.43 -1.15
N TYR A 190 4.92 6.71 -1.36
CA TYR A 190 4.46 8.08 -1.58
C TYR A 190 4.66 8.95 -0.33
N GLU A 191 4.33 8.44 0.86
CA GLU A 191 4.58 9.12 2.13
C GLU A 191 6.08 9.35 2.39
N THR A 192 6.94 8.37 2.08
CA THR A 192 8.40 8.52 2.17
C THR A 192 8.90 9.65 1.28
N LEU A 193 8.42 9.74 0.04
CA LEU A 193 8.79 10.84 -0.87
C LEU A 193 8.34 12.21 -0.35
N LEU A 194 7.10 12.30 0.14
CA LEU A 194 6.61 13.52 0.78
C LEU A 194 7.47 13.92 1.97
N ALA A 195 7.87 12.95 2.80
CA ALA A 195 8.70 13.18 3.96
C ALA A 195 10.11 13.67 3.59
N GLN A 196 10.71 13.16 2.51
CA GLN A 196 12.02 13.63 2.05
C GLN A 196 11.96 15.06 1.51
N ALA A 197 10.97 15.36 0.68
CA ALA A 197 10.73 16.72 0.23
C ALA A 197 10.49 17.64 1.44
N PHE A 198 9.58 17.28 2.34
CA PHE A 198 9.30 18.08 3.54
C PHE A 198 10.55 18.32 4.41
N ARG A 199 11.38 17.29 4.61
CA ARG A 199 12.68 17.42 5.28
C ARG A 199 13.55 18.47 4.60
N ARG A 200 13.66 18.44 3.27
CA ARG A 200 14.40 19.44 2.49
C ARG A 200 13.81 20.84 2.66
N SER A 201 12.47 20.97 2.59
CA SER A 201 11.78 22.24 2.83
C SER A 201 12.08 22.82 4.20
N VAL A 202 12.05 22.01 5.27
CA VAL A 202 12.35 22.47 6.63
C VAL A 202 13.81 22.92 6.75
N ARG A 203 14.75 22.21 6.13
CA ARG A 203 16.18 22.54 6.17
C ARG A 203 16.50 23.82 5.40
N GLN A 204 15.88 24.01 4.24
CA GLN A 204 16.15 25.13 3.34
C GLN A 204 15.23 26.34 3.58
N GLY A 205 14.15 26.18 4.34
CA GLY A 205 13.19 27.25 4.65
C GLY A 205 12.29 27.65 3.47
N VAL A 206 12.23 26.84 2.40
CA VAL A 206 11.47 27.10 1.18
C VAL A 206 10.52 25.94 0.87
N LYS A 207 9.49 26.15 0.05
CA LYS A 207 8.70 25.02 -0.48
C LYS A 207 9.60 24.09 -1.29
N SER A 208 9.30 22.80 -1.26
CA SER A 208 10.12 21.78 -1.92
C SER A 208 9.27 20.78 -2.70
N SER A 209 9.88 20.10 -3.66
CA SER A 209 9.25 19.00 -4.40
C SER A 209 10.04 17.70 -4.30
N PRO A 210 9.38 16.52 -4.29
CA PRO A 210 10.08 15.24 -4.39
C PRO A 210 10.84 15.13 -5.72
N ARG A 211 12.05 14.57 -5.70
CA ARG A 211 12.96 14.44 -6.85
C ARG A 211 13.40 12.99 -7.06
N ILE A 212 14.20 12.74 -8.09
CA ILE A 212 14.75 11.40 -8.36
C ILE A 212 15.76 11.00 -7.29
N SER A 213 16.59 11.94 -6.82
CA SER A 213 17.51 11.70 -5.71
C SER A 213 16.81 11.21 -4.44
N ASP A 214 15.53 11.56 -4.23
CA ASP A 214 14.77 11.08 -3.06
C ASP A 214 14.31 9.61 -3.19
N LEU A 215 14.39 9.01 -4.38
CA LEU A 215 13.88 7.66 -4.62
C LEU A 215 14.73 6.56 -3.97
N GLU A 216 16.00 6.84 -3.64
CA GLU A 216 16.87 5.90 -2.93
C GLU A 216 16.27 5.47 -1.58
N TYR A 217 15.54 6.38 -0.91
CA TYR A 217 14.91 6.14 0.37
C TYR A 217 13.70 5.19 0.30
N LEU A 218 13.18 4.90 -0.91
CA LEU A 218 12.05 3.98 -1.07
C LEU A 218 12.39 2.54 -0.72
N THR A 219 13.66 2.16 -0.82
CA THR A 219 14.14 0.82 -0.48
C THR A 219 13.74 0.46 0.95
N ALA A 220 13.95 1.38 1.90
CA ALA A 220 13.62 1.19 3.31
C ALA A 220 12.10 1.02 3.56
N SER A 221 11.25 1.76 2.82
CA SER A 221 9.80 1.62 2.96
C SER A 221 9.21 0.44 2.19
N THR A 222 9.99 -0.17 1.28
CA THR A 222 9.57 -1.24 0.39
C THR A 222 9.96 -2.64 0.89
N ILE A 223 11.21 -2.85 1.33
CA ILE A 223 11.76 -4.20 1.61
C ILE A 223 10.85 -5.00 2.54
N GLY A 224 10.48 -4.47 3.70
CA GLY A 224 9.63 -5.18 4.67
C GLY A 224 8.16 -5.35 4.26
N LYS A 225 7.78 -4.95 3.04
CA LYS A 225 6.41 -5.05 2.50
C LYS A 225 6.34 -5.88 1.22
N LEU A 226 7.48 -6.36 0.72
CA LEU A 226 7.57 -7.24 -0.43
C LEU A 226 8.16 -8.58 0.01
N GLU A 227 7.53 -9.66 -0.43
CA GLU A 227 8.10 -10.99 -0.32
C GLU A 227 8.80 -11.32 -1.64
N LEU A 228 10.08 -11.67 -1.61
CA LEU A 228 10.83 -12.03 -2.81
C LEU A 228 10.70 -13.52 -3.11
N GLU A 229 10.77 -13.88 -4.39
CA GLU A 229 10.72 -15.28 -4.83
C GLU A 229 12.03 -16.02 -4.51
N THR A 230 13.16 -15.32 -4.61
CA THR A 230 14.50 -15.87 -4.34
C THR A 230 15.02 -15.45 -2.99
N VAL A 231 15.49 -16.42 -2.20
CA VAL A 231 16.02 -16.25 -0.83
C VAL A 231 17.53 -15.94 -0.84
N GLU A 232 18.02 -15.21 -1.85
CA GLU A 232 19.42 -14.76 -1.83
C GLU A 232 19.52 -13.49 -0.98
N GLU A 233 19.88 -13.68 0.29
CA GLU A 233 20.13 -12.60 1.24
C GLU A 233 21.07 -11.54 0.62
N GLY A 234 20.64 -10.27 0.71
CA GLY A 234 21.44 -9.12 0.25
C GLY A 234 21.14 -8.62 -1.16
N LYS A 235 20.39 -9.34 -2.00
CA LYS A 235 20.02 -8.87 -3.36
C LYS A 235 18.73 -8.06 -3.44
N GLU A 236 18.02 -7.92 -2.32
CA GLU A 236 16.71 -7.27 -2.24
C GLU A 236 16.75 -5.83 -2.77
N GLY A 237 17.77 -5.07 -2.36
CA GLY A 237 17.99 -3.70 -2.80
C GLY A 237 18.25 -3.59 -4.31
N GLU A 238 19.01 -4.53 -4.89
CA GLU A 238 19.29 -4.56 -6.33
C GLU A 238 18.01 -4.81 -7.14
N ILE A 239 17.18 -5.78 -6.71
CA ILE A 239 15.90 -6.11 -7.37
C ILE A 239 14.96 -4.91 -7.32
N ILE A 240 14.80 -4.30 -6.13
CA ILE A 240 13.95 -3.12 -5.94
C ILE A 240 14.44 -1.97 -6.82
N ASN A 241 15.74 -1.70 -6.83
CA ASN A 241 16.32 -0.67 -7.66
C ASN A 241 16.12 -0.95 -9.17
N GLY A 242 16.24 -2.20 -9.60
CA GLY A 242 15.96 -2.59 -10.99
C GLY A 242 14.49 -2.39 -11.38
N ILE A 243 13.53 -2.61 -10.47
CA ILE A 243 12.12 -2.29 -10.70
C ILE A 243 11.92 -0.77 -10.74
N LEU A 244 12.57 -0.02 -9.86
CA LEU A 244 12.51 1.44 -9.80
C LEU A 244 13.06 2.09 -11.08
N GLN A 245 14.22 1.65 -11.57
CA GLN A 245 14.78 2.11 -12.84
C GLN A 245 13.84 1.83 -14.01
N ARG A 246 13.22 0.65 -14.06
CA ARG A 246 12.17 0.36 -15.06
C ARG A 246 10.96 1.28 -14.93
N ALA A 247 10.54 1.63 -13.71
CA ALA A 247 9.44 2.55 -13.47
C ALA A 247 9.76 3.97 -13.94
N ILE A 248 10.97 4.47 -13.65
CA ILE A 248 11.45 5.77 -14.14
C ILE A 248 11.46 5.78 -15.66
N LEU A 249 12.08 4.77 -16.29
CA LEU A 249 12.19 4.67 -17.74
C LEU A 249 10.83 4.61 -18.43
N ASN A 250 9.91 3.79 -17.92
CA ASN A 250 8.56 3.69 -18.49
C ASN A 250 7.79 5.00 -18.36
N THR A 251 7.88 5.66 -17.20
CA THR A 251 7.22 6.96 -16.99
C THR A 251 7.83 8.01 -17.92
N PHE A 252 9.15 8.04 -18.07
CA PHE A 252 9.86 8.99 -18.93
C PHE A 252 9.45 8.83 -20.40
N ASN A 253 9.45 7.59 -20.90
CA ASN A 253 9.07 7.32 -22.30
C ASN A 253 7.59 7.60 -22.59
N GLU A 254 6.73 7.68 -21.56
CA GLU A 254 5.31 8.04 -21.73
C GLU A 254 5.10 9.55 -21.84
N VAL A 255 5.94 10.38 -21.21
CA VAL A 255 5.73 11.84 -21.11
C VAL A 255 6.77 12.68 -21.86
N MET A 256 7.87 12.09 -22.34
CA MET A 256 8.95 12.80 -23.04
C MET A 256 9.19 12.26 -24.45
N GLU A 257 9.38 13.19 -25.39
CA GLU A 257 9.89 12.91 -26.73
C GLU A 257 11.37 13.33 -26.82
N ARG A 258 12.18 12.54 -27.53
CA ARG A 258 13.64 12.76 -27.59
C ARG A 258 13.98 14.08 -28.25
N GLU A 259 13.20 14.50 -29.23
CA GLU A 259 13.36 15.72 -30.02
C GLU A 259 13.40 16.96 -29.12
N GLN A 260 12.63 16.95 -28.03
CA GLN A 260 12.54 18.03 -27.05
C GLN A 260 13.84 18.19 -26.24
N LEU A 261 14.72 17.19 -26.23
CA LEU A 261 15.90 17.10 -25.38
C LEU A 261 17.21 17.33 -26.14
N THR A 262 17.13 17.64 -27.44
CA THR A 262 18.30 17.82 -28.32
C THR A 262 19.29 18.85 -27.77
N LYS A 263 18.80 20.03 -27.33
CA LYS A 263 19.65 21.09 -26.78
C LYS A 263 20.35 20.71 -25.47
N LEU A 264 19.70 19.92 -24.62
CA LEU A 264 20.33 19.41 -23.40
C LEU A 264 21.46 18.43 -23.74
N LEU A 265 21.21 17.52 -24.67
CA LEU A 265 22.20 16.55 -25.13
C LEU A 265 23.41 17.25 -25.76
N GLU A 266 23.20 18.24 -26.64
CA GLU A 266 24.28 19.06 -27.23
C GLU A 266 25.16 19.70 -26.15
N ASN A 267 24.57 20.33 -25.12
CA ASN A 267 25.34 20.95 -24.05
C ASN A 267 26.13 19.93 -23.22
N ILE A 268 25.56 18.75 -22.93
CA ILE A 268 26.24 17.68 -22.19
C ILE A 268 27.40 17.11 -23.00
N ASP A 269 27.21 16.90 -24.31
CA ASP A 269 28.26 16.46 -25.24
C ASP A 269 29.38 17.51 -25.39
N ASP A 270 29.06 18.80 -25.23
CA ASP A 270 30.03 19.90 -25.18
C ASP A 270 30.73 20.05 -23.80
N GLY A 271 30.51 19.10 -22.88
CA GLY A 271 31.21 19.01 -21.60
C GLY A 271 30.45 19.57 -20.40
N MET A 272 29.16 19.92 -20.54
CA MET A 272 28.32 20.28 -19.39
C MET A 272 28.14 19.08 -18.46
N THR A 273 28.51 19.26 -17.19
CA THR A 273 28.20 18.31 -16.12
C THR A 273 27.09 18.86 -15.23
N ILE A 274 26.25 17.97 -14.70
CA ILE A 274 25.14 18.34 -13.83
C ILE A 274 25.21 17.50 -12.57
N GLU A 275 25.43 18.16 -11.44
CA GLU A 275 25.41 17.52 -10.13
C GLU A 275 24.00 17.55 -9.55
N VAL A 276 23.58 16.43 -8.95
CA VAL A 276 22.26 16.27 -8.35
C VAL A 276 22.39 15.70 -6.94
N GLY A 277 21.42 15.99 -6.08
CA GLY A 277 21.43 15.50 -4.70
C GLY A 277 20.14 15.80 -3.93
N THR A 278 19.83 14.93 -2.96
CA THR A 278 18.65 15.08 -2.08
C THR A 278 18.65 16.41 -1.31
N ASP A 279 19.82 16.82 -0.81
CA ASP A 279 19.96 18.02 0.02
C ASP A 279 20.41 19.25 -0.79
N ARG A 280 20.58 19.11 -2.12
CA ARG A 280 21.12 20.16 -2.98
C ARG A 280 20.10 21.32 -3.15
N PRO A 281 20.50 22.57 -2.93
CA PRO A 281 19.65 23.76 -3.12
C PRO A 281 19.14 23.95 -4.56
N ASP A 282 17.93 24.51 -4.71
CA ASP A 282 17.24 24.66 -6.00
C ASP A 282 17.93 25.68 -6.93
N ASP A 283 18.59 26.69 -6.36
CA ASP A 283 19.36 27.72 -7.08
C ASP A 283 20.58 27.15 -7.81
N GLU A 284 21.22 26.12 -7.25
CA GLU A 284 22.33 25.43 -7.92
C GLU A 284 21.89 24.71 -9.20
N TYR A 285 20.64 24.25 -9.27
CA TYR A 285 20.07 23.69 -10.51
C TYR A 285 19.63 24.78 -11.48
N ALA A 286 19.18 25.94 -10.99
CA ALA A 286 18.72 27.04 -11.83
C ALA A 286 19.83 27.53 -12.78
N GLU A 287 21.08 27.57 -12.32
CA GLU A 287 22.23 27.90 -13.16
C GLU A 287 22.40 26.91 -14.33
N ALA A 288 22.26 25.61 -14.07
CA ALA A 288 22.35 24.58 -15.10
C ALA A 288 21.17 24.67 -16.08
N ILE A 289 19.96 24.85 -15.57
CA ILE A 289 18.74 24.98 -16.38
C ILE A 289 18.85 26.18 -17.33
N ASN A 290 19.31 27.34 -16.84
CA ASN A 290 19.40 28.57 -17.63
C ASN A 290 20.45 28.53 -18.74
N LYS A 291 21.43 27.61 -18.66
CA LYS A 291 22.42 27.40 -19.74
C LYS A 291 21.84 26.69 -20.95
N VAL A 292 20.72 25.97 -20.78
CA VAL A 292 20.12 25.17 -21.85
C VAL A 292 18.92 25.90 -22.44
N GLU A 293 19.05 26.35 -23.68
CA GLU A 293 18.00 27.07 -24.40
C GLU A 293 16.69 26.27 -24.44
N GLY A 294 15.58 26.91 -24.05
CA GLY A 294 14.24 26.32 -24.05
C GLY A 294 13.95 25.33 -22.90
N MET A 295 14.93 25.06 -22.03
CA MET A 295 14.76 24.10 -20.93
C MET A 295 13.74 24.58 -19.90
N GLU A 296 13.72 25.87 -19.57
CA GLU A 296 12.81 26.41 -18.55
C GLU A 296 11.33 26.18 -18.91
N ASP A 297 10.96 26.45 -20.16
CA ASP A 297 9.59 26.24 -20.66
C ASP A 297 9.22 24.74 -20.70
N LEU A 298 10.17 23.89 -21.12
CA LEU A 298 9.97 22.44 -21.13
C LEU A 298 9.71 21.90 -19.72
N LEU A 299 10.52 22.32 -18.75
CA LEU A 299 10.38 21.91 -17.36
C LEU A 299 9.08 22.43 -16.75
N ALA A 300 8.70 23.68 -17.04
CA ALA A 300 7.44 24.24 -16.56
C ALA A 300 6.22 23.47 -17.09
N LYS A 301 6.26 23.06 -18.37
CA LYS A 301 5.21 22.24 -18.98
C LYS A 301 5.15 20.83 -18.38
N LEU A 302 6.30 20.17 -18.20
CA LEU A 302 6.36 18.81 -17.63
C LEU A 302 5.95 18.78 -16.15
N ALA A 303 6.33 19.82 -15.40
CA ALA A 303 5.98 19.97 -14.00
C ALA A 303 4.54 20.47 -13.78
N ASP A 304 3.90 21.02 -14.81
CA ASP A 304 2.65 21.79 -14.73
C ASP A 304 2.74 22.93 -13.70
N SER A 305 3.87 23.63 -13.66
CA SER A 305 4.17 24.65 -12.65
C SER A 305 5.36 25.51 -13.02
N THR A 306 5.34 26.78 -12.61
CA THR A 306 6.49 27.70 -12.71
C THR A 306 7.37 27.71 -11.46
N ASN A 307 6.98 26.97 -10.41
CA ASN A 307 7.76 26.84 -9.17
C ASN A 307 9.11 26.17 -9.47
N ILE A 308 10.21 26.78 -8.99
CA ILE A 308 11.56 26.27 -9.22
C ILE A 308 11.73 24.83 -8.70
N SER A 309 11.19 24.47 -7.54
CA SER A 309 11.36 23.14 -6.97
C SER A 309 10.73 22.04 -7.81
N MET A 310 9.56 22.34 -8.40
CA MET A 310 8.90 21.41 -9.31
C MET A 310 9.66 21.29 -10.64
N LYS A 311 10.26 22.39 -11.15
CA LYS A 311 11.14 22.36 -12.32
C LYS A 311 12.42 21.57 -12.06
N VAL A 312 13.01 21.68 -10.88
CA VAL A 312 14.19 20.89 -10.49
C VAL A 312 13.86 19.39 -10.44
N ALA A 313 12.70 19.02 -9.87
CA ALA A 313 12.24 17.63 -9.90
C ALA A 313 12.08 17.10 -11.33
N ALA A 314 11.52 17.91 -12.22
CA ALA A 314 11.38 17.59 -13.64
C ALA A 314 12.75 17.45 -14.33
N PHE A 315 13.72 18.29 -13.97
CA PHE A 315 15.06 18.27 -14.56
C PHE A 315 15.82 17.00 -14.16
N GLU A 316 15.81 16.62 -12.87
CA GLU A 316 16.38 15.34 -12.45
C GLU A 316 15.72 14.14 -13.14
N PHE A 317 14.40 14.18 -13.31
CA PHE A 317 13.66 13.12 -14.01
C PHE A 317 14.08 12.98 -15.48
N ILE A 318 14.30 14.10 -16.17
CA ILE A 318 14.81 14.09 -17.55
C ILE A 318 16.23 13.49 -17.58
N LEU A 319 17.12 13.90 -16.69
CA LEU A 319 18.50 13.41 -16.65
C LEU A 319 18.56 11.91 -16.39
N GLU A 320 17.80 11.43 -15.41
CA GLU A 320 17.72 10.00 -15.12
C GLU A 320 17.11 9.22 -16.31
N GLY A 321 16.07 9.74 -16.95
CA GLY A 321 15.47 9.13 -18.14
C GLY A 321 16.44 9.04 -19.32
N LEU A 322 17.25 10.07 -19.56
CA LEU A 322 18.33 10.06 -20.56
C LEU A 322 19.42 9.05 -20.20
N HIS A 323 19.80 8.96 -18.92
CA HIS A 323 20.78 8.00 -18.44
C HIS A 323 20.31 6.55 -18.64
N LEU A 324 19.07 6.24 -18.25
CA LEU A 324 18.49 4.90 -18.40
C LEU A 324 18.27 4.50 -19.87
N ASN A 325 18.07 5.48 -20.75
CA ASN A 325 18.10 5.30 -22.21
C ASN A 325 19.53 5.22 -22.80
N LYS A 326 20.57 5.25 -21.96
CA LYS A 326 21.99 5.14 -22.33
C LYS A 326 22.48 6.27 -23.25
N LEU A 327 21.86 7.45 -23.14
CA LEU A 327 22.22 8.66 -23.87
C LEU A 327 23.27 9.49 -23.13
N ILE A 328 23.26 9.46 -21.78
CA ILE A 328 24.25 10.12 -20.93
C ILE A 328 24.73 9.15 -19.83
N ASN A 329 25.87 9.47 -19.20
CA ASN A 329 26.38 8.72 -18.05
C ASN A 329 25.96 9.35 -16.74
N LYS A 330 25.92 8.53 -15.69
CA LYS A 330 25.74 8.95 -14.29
C LYS A 330 26.80 8.27 -13.43
N ALA A 331 27.61 9.06 -12.74
CA ALA A 331 28.38 8.59 -11.60
C ALA A 331 27.55 8.85 -10.34
N SER A 332 27.25 7.83 -9.55
CA SER A 332 26.39 7.96 -8.36
C SER A 332 27.12 7.54 -7.09
N ASN A 333 26.82 8.22 -5.99
CA ASN A 333 27.27 7.88 -4.65
C ASN A 333 26.13 8.11 -3.66
N GLY A 334 25.32 7.08 -3.44
CA GLY A 334 24.07 7.17 -2.69
C GLY A 334 23.14 8.21 -3.32
N SER A 335 22.74 9.21 -2.53
CA SER A 335 21.70 10.16 -2.92
C SER A 335 22.19 11.30 -3.81
N GLU A 336 23.49 11.32 -4.08
CA GLU A 336 24.17 12.28 -4.95
C GLU A 336 24.61 11.62 -6.26
N GLY A 337 24.69 12.42 -7.32
CA GLY A 337 25.21 11.94 -8.58
C GLY A 337 25.65 13.07 -9.50
N VAL A 338 26.46 12.71 -10.49
CA VAL A 338 26.92 13.61 -11.53
C VAL A 338 26.56 13.00 -12.88
N TYR A 339 25.78 13.75 -13.66
CA TYR A 339 25.50 13.44 -15.05
C TYR A 339 26.53 14.11 -15.95
N SER A 340 26.99 13.38 -16.96
CA SER A 340 27.98 13.84 -17.93
C SER A 340 27.79 13.15 -19.27
N GLN A 341 28.58 13.60 -20.26
CA GLN A 341 28.74 12.88 -21.52
C GLN A 341 29.07 11.39 -21.29
N LYS A 342 28.74 10.60 -22.31
CA LYS A 342 28.90 9.14 -22.32
C LYS A 342 30.35 8.67 -22.35
#